data_AF-A0AAW6HVR0-F1
#
_entry.id   AF-A0AAW6HVR0-F1
#
_cell.length_a   1.000
_cell.length_b   1.000
_cell.length_c   1.000
_cell.angle_alpha   90.00
_cell.angle_beta   90.00
_cell.angle_gamma   90.00
#
_symmetry.space_group_name_H-M   'P 1'
#
loop_
_entity.id
_entity.type
_entity.pdbx_description
1 polymer ?
#
loop_
_entity_poly.entity_id
_entity_poly.type
_entity_poly.pdbx_seq_one_letter_code
_entity_poly.pdbx_strand_id
1 'polypeptide(L)'
;MTLNVSEQAQPQASKALSGTQKAPLFRWNGIQDDEDAPLQEAFYAKCLDGIAIFGRCACKFSPLVRSWFERSPYSGVRGILYQRRIVSYRIDLRQAHPLYPQVKAAYETQEAYSNSIVEDAEEWKHDTGKEVAA
;
A
#
# COMPACT_ATOMS: atom_id res chain seq x y z
N MET A 1 7.38 -23.35 -28.45
CA MET A 1 6.28 -22.80 -27.63
C MET A 1 6.91 -21.78 -26.69
N THR A 2 6.65 -20.52 -26.95
CA THR A 2 7.33 -19.36 -26.35
C THR A 2 6.69 -18.98 -25.03
N LEU A 3 7.44 -19.14 -23.94
CA LEU A 3 7.22 -18.45 -22.68
C LEU A 3 7.97 -17.12 -22.74
N ASN A 4 7.29 -16.03 -22.36
CA ASN A 4 7.75 -15.10 -21.32
C ASN A 4 6.74 -13.96 -21.19
N VAL A 5 6.00 -14.00 -20.08
CA VAL A 5 5.11 -12.94 -19.60
C VAL A 5 5.96 -11.72 -19.27
N SER A 6 5.60 -10.60 -19.88
CA SER A 6 6.28 -9.32 -19.80
C SER A 6 6.49 -8.85 -18.35
N GLU A 7 7.75 -8.62 -18.02
CA GLU A 7 8.23 -7.88 -16.86
C GLU A 7 7.59 -6.47 -16.90
N GLN A 8 6.61 -6.24 -16.03
CA GLN A 8 5.91 -4.98 -15.93
C GLN A 8 6.85 -3.96 -15.29
N ALA A 9 7.35 -3.04 -16.11
CA ALA A 9 8.34 -2.03 -15.76
C ALA A 9 8.00 -1.26 -14.48
N GLN A 10 8.83 -1.41 -13.44
CA GLN A 10 8.86 -0.51 -12.30
C GLN A 10 9.31 0.89 -12.74
N PRO A 11 8.62 1.98 -12.34
CA PRO A 11 9.10 3.33 -12.59
C PRO A 11 10.35 3.61 -11.75
N GLN A 12 11.48 3.89 -12.41
CA GLN A 12 12.63 4.57 -11.80
C GLN A 12 12.22 5.99 -11.38
N ALA A 13 11.81 6.17 -10.13
CA ALA A 13 11.46 7.49 -9.60
C ALA A 13 12.05 7.67 -8.20
N SER A 14 13.35 7.97 -8.10
CA SER A 14 13.95 8.54 -6.88
C SER A 14 15.28 9.25 -7.16
N LYS A 15 15.33 10.18 -8.13
CA LYS A 15 16.49 11.08 -8.31
C LYS A 15 16.16 12.46 -7.75
N ALA A 16 16.08 12.57 -6.41
CA ALA A 16 16.33 13.80 -5.64
C ALA A 16 15.93 13.60 -4.17
N LEU A 17 16.75 12.89 -3.39
CA LEU A 17 16.81 13.05 -1.93
C LEU A 17 18.26 12.78 -1.52
N SER A 18 18.89 13.77 -0.90
CA SER A 18 20.32 13.87 -0.57
C SER A 18 20.75 12.94 0.58
N GLY A 19 20.39 11.67 0.51
CA GLY A 19 20.89 10.62 1.39
C GLY A 19 20.86 9.30 0.64
N THR A 20 21.93 8.53 0.74
CA THR A 20 22.08 7.18 0.14
C THR A 20 21.15 6.14 0.78
N GLN A 21 19.95 6.55 1.21
CA GLN A 21 18.98 5.68 1.86
C GLN A 21 18.09 5.08 0.76
N LYS A 22 18.07 3.75 0.67
CA LYS A 22 17.18 3.02 -0.24
C LYS A 22 15.72 3.38 0.09
N ALA A 23 14.92 3.67 -0.94
CA ALA A 23 13.51 3.92 -0.77
C ALA A 23 12.76 2.60 -0.51
N PRO A 24 11.81 2.56 0.45
CA PRO A 24 10.95 1.39 0.62
C PRO A 24 10.09 1.16 -0.63
N LEU A 25 9.81 -0.10 -0.93
CA LEU A 25 8.95 -0.50 -2.03
C LEU A 25 7.51 -0.68 -1.53
N PHE A 26 6.58 0.06 -2.12
CA PHE A 26 5.14 -0.07 -1.82
C PHE A 26 4.50 -1.07 -2.78
N ARG A 27 3.88 -2.10 -2.21
CA ARG A 27 3.09 -3.13 -2.88
C ARG A 27 1.64 -2.99 -2.45
N TRP A 28 0.70 -3.54 -3.22
CA TRP A 28 -0.73 -3.45 -2.94
C TRP A 28 -1.14 -3.99 -1.55
N ASN A 29 -0.37 -4.91 -0.97
CA ASN A 29 -0.63 -5.56 0.31
C ASN A 29 0.35 -5.17 1.43
N GLY A 30 1.29 -4.26 1.18
CA GLY A 30 2.29 -3.92 2.18
C GLY A 30 3.48 -3.13 1.68
N ILE A 31 4.46 -2.99 2.56
CA ILE A 31 5.67 -2.19 2.36
C ILE A 31 6.88 -3.10 2.57
N GLN A 32 7.80 -3.07 1.63
CA GLN A 32 9.03 -3.85 1.67
C GLN A 32 10.22 -2.91 1.81
N ASP A 33 10.97 -3.07 2.89
CA ASP A 33 12.12 -2.21 3.22
C ASP A 33 13.33 -2.49 2.35
N ASP A 34 13.59 -3.78 2.13
CA ASP A 34 14.69 -4.32 1.36
C ASP A 34 14.23 -5.63 0.67
N GLU A 35 14.97 -6.08 -0.34
CA GLU A 35 14.61 -7.27 -1.13
C GLU A 35 14.46 -8.52 -0.24
N ASP A 36 15.25 -8.62 0.83
CA ASP A 36 15.22 -9.74 1.78
C ASP A 36 14.40 -9.47 3.05
N ALA A 37 13.83 -8.27 3.20
CA ALA A 37 13.07 -7.92 4.39
C ALA A 37 11.64 -8.50 4.34
N PRO A 38 11.10 -9.01 5.45
CA PRO A 38 9.70 -9.40 5.54
C PRO A 38 8.78 -8.25 5.14
N LEU A 39 7.71 -8.57 4.41
CA LEU A 39 6.69 -7.61 4.02
C LEU A 39 6.00 -7.05 5.27
N GLN A 40 6.05 -5.74 5.44
CA GLN A 40 5.24 -5.06 6.45
C GLN A 40 3.84 -4.87 5.88
N GLU A 41 2.91 -5.68 6.35
CA GLU A 41 1.53 -5.63 5.89
C GLU A 41 0.92 -4.24 6.12
N ALA A 42 0.36 -3.69 5.06
CA ALA A 42 -0.26 -2.37 5.07
C ALA A 42 -1.42 -2.31 4.09
N PHE A 43 -2.36 -1.40 4.35
CA PHE A 43 -3.42 -1.08 3.41
C PHE A 43 -3.49 0.43 3.18
N TYR A 44 -4.03 0.80 2.02
CA TYR A 44 -4.07 2.16 1.51
C TYR A 44 -5.52 2.66 1.45
N ALA A 45 -5.72 3.93 1.76
CA ALA A 45 -7.01 4.59 1.58
C ALA A 45 -6.84 5.99 1.02
N LYS A 46 -7.69 6.36 0.05
CA LYS A 46 -7.72 7.72 -0.49
C LYS A 46 -8.27 8.70 0.54
N CYS A 47 -7.60 9.84 0.64
CA CYS A 47 -7.98 10.98 1.45
C CYS A 47 -8.15 12.22 0.54
N LEU A 48 -8.72 13.30 1.09
CA LEU A 48 -8.95 14.56 0.37
C LEU A 48 -7.67 15.07 -0.34
N ASP A 49 -6.54 15.09 0.39
CA ASP A 49 -5.29 15.69 -0.09
C ASP A 49 -4.18 14.66 -0.43
N GLY A 50 -4.53 13.37 -0.56
CA GLY A 50 -3.56 12.33 -0.88
C GLY A 50 -3.98 10.92 -0.43
N ILE A 51 -3.04 10.13 0.08
CA ILE A 51 -3.25 8.73 0.44
C ILE A 51 -2.83 8.51 1.89
N ALA A 52 -3.66 7.80 2.65
CA ALA A 52 -3.31 7.29 3.97
C ALA A 52 -2.82 5.85 3.85
N ILE A 53 -1.73 5.54 4.54
CA ILE A 53 -1.16 4.20 4.65
C ILE A 53 -1.36 3.72 6.08
N PHE A 54 -1.93 2.54 6.27
CA PHE A 54 -2.23 1.96 7.57
C PHE A 54 -1.44 0.67 7.76
N GLY A 55 -0.65 0.59 8.84
CA GLY A 55 0.02 -0.65 9.22
C GLY A 55 -0.97 -1.65 9.77
N ARG A 56 -0.83 -2.94 9.39
CA ARG A 56 -1.64 -4.01 9.97
C ARG A 56 -1.15 -4.34 11.38
N CYS A 57 -2.10 -4.46 12.31
CA CYS A 57 -1.87 -4.67 13.74
C CYS A 57 -1.08 -3.51 14.38
N ALA A 58 -0.94 -3.46 15.71
CA ALA A 58 -0.27 -2.35 16.41
C ALA A 58 1.25 -2.21 16.13
N CYS A 59 1.73 -2.86 15.07
CA CYS A 59 3.10 -2.83 14.59
C CYS A 59 3.46 -1.44 14.10
N LYS A 60 4.57 -0.93 14.60
CA LYS A 60 5.22 0.27 14.06
C LYS A 60 5.75 -0.07 12.67
N PHE A 61 5.59 0.86 11.73
CA PHE A 61 6.40 0.87 10.53
C PHE A 61 7.88 0.85 10.91
N SER A 62 8.69 0.18 10.10
CA SER A 62 10.11 0.05 10.32
C SER A 62 10.79 1.42 10.37
N PRO A 63 11.98 1.51 11.00
CA PRO A 63 12.75 2.74 11.03
C PRO A 63 13.03 3.33 9.64
N LEU A 64 13.24 2.47 8.63
CA LEU A 64 13.47 2.92 7.26
C LEU A 64 12.23 3.58 6.67
N VAL A 65 11.06 2.93 6.76
CA VAL A 65 9.79 3.53 6.28
C VAL A 65 9.57 4.85 6.99
N ARG A 66 9.70 4.89 8.31
CA ARG A 66 9.48 6.10 9.10
C ARG A 66 10.42 7.24 8.72
N SER A 67 11.70 6.96 8.43
CA SER A 67 12.67 8.02 8.08
C SER A 67 12.30 8.76 6.79
N TRP A 68 11.58 8.11 5.87
CA TRP A 68 11.08 8.74 4.65
C TRP A 68 9.92 9.71 4.88
N PHE A 69 9.19 9.60 5.99
CA PHE A 69 7.97 10.38 6.23
C PHE A 69 8.04 11.37 7.40
N GLU A 70 8.82 11.07 8.45
CA GLU A 70 8.82 11.86 9.69
C GLU A 70 9.41 13.27 9.54
N ARG A 71 10.28 13.49 8.55
CA ARG A 71 10.94 14.78 8.31
C ARG A 71 10.46 15.50 7.05
N SER A 72 9.46 14.94 6.37
CA SER A 72 8.95 15.49 5.13
C SER A 72 7.79 16.47 5.42
N PRO A 73 7.76 17.66 4.80
CA PRO A 73 6.64 18.59 4.93
C PRO A 73 5.36 18.06 4.26
N TYR A 74 5.49 17.01 3.45
CA TYR A 74 4.40 16.42 2.66
C TYR A 74 3.83 15.15 3.29
N SER A 75 4.25 14.78 4.50
CA SER A 75 3.71 13.62 5.18
C SER A 75 3.71 13.75 6.70
N GLY A 76 2.99 12.85 7.37
CA GLY A 76 3.02 12.74 8.82
C GLY A 76 2.75 11.32 9.29
N VAL A 77 3.51 10.87 10.30
CA VAL A 77 3.32 9.57 10.95
C VAL A 77 2.57 9.76 12.26
N ARG A 78 1.48 9.01 12.47
CA ARG A 78 0.60 9.13 13.64
C ARG A 78 0.22 7.75 14.17
N GLY A 79 0.13 7.62 15.49
CA GLY A 79 -0.49 6.45 16.12
C GLY A 79 -2.01 6.61 16.16
N ILE A 80 -2.74 5.58 15.76
CA ILE A 80 -4.19 5.49 15.95
C ILE A 80 -4.44 5.01 17.37
N LEU A 81 -5.17 5.80 18.15
CA LEU A 81 -5.48 5.51 19.54
C LEU A 81 -6.88 4.89 19.67
N TYR A 82 -6.96 3.79 20.43
CA TYR A 82 -8.21 3.21 20.92
C TYR A 82 -8.05 2.92 22.41
N GLN A 83 -8.99 3.39 23.24
CA GLN A 83 -8.92 3.24 24.70
C GLN A 83 -7.54 3.63 25.30
N ARG A 84 -6.96 4.75 24.82
CA ARG A 84 -5.62 5.25 25.22
C ARG A 84 -4.45 4.32 24.88
N ARG A 85 -4.65 3.26 24.08
CA ARG A 85 -3.61 2.38 23.55
C ARG A 85 -3.45 2.61 22.05
N ILE A 86 -2.21 2.56 21.55
CA ILE A 86 -1.97 2.60 20.11
C ILE A 86 -2.35 1.23 19.53
N VAL A 87 -3.27 1.24 18.56
CA VAL A 87 -3.75 0.02 17.90
C VAL A 87 -3.24 -0.16 16.49
N SER A 88 -2.74 0.92 15.87
CA SER A 88 -2.11 0.89 14.54
C SER A 88 -1.34 2.19 14.33
N TYR A 89 -0.48 2.21 13.32
CA TYR A 89 0.19 3.40 12.83
C TYR A 89 -0.35 3.78 11.46
N ARG A 90 -0.51 5.09 11.25
CA ARG A 90 -0.97 5.71 10.02
C ARG A 90 0.09 6.67 9.50
N ILE A 91 0.33 6.64 8.20
CA ILE A 91 1.10 7.66 7.47
C ILE A 91 0.10 8.43 6.60
N ASP A 92 0.03 9.73 6.80
CA ASP A 92 -0.68 10.65 5.89
C ASP A 92 0.31 11.13 4.82
N LEU A 93 0.02 10.87 3.56
CA LEU A 93 0.88 11.21 2.43
C LEU A 93 0.20 12.19 1.48
N ARG A 94 0.77 13.38 1.30
CA ARG A 94 0.31 14.38 0.33
C ARG A 94 0.86 14.12 -1.07
N GLN A 95 0.16 14.63 -2.08
CA GLN A 95 0.53 14.46 -3.50
C GLN A 95 1.94 14.96 -3.85
N ALA A 96 2.42 16.00 -3.17
CA ALA A 96 3.75 16.58 -3.40
C ALA A 96 4.90 15.71 -2.85
N HIS A 97 4.62 14.62 -2.15
CA HIS A 97 5.66 13.75 -1.60
C HIS A 97 6.39 12.97 -2.71
N PRO A 98 7.72 12.83 -2.69
CA PRO A 98 8.47 12.11 -3.72
C PRO A 98 8.02 10.65 -3.94
N LEU A 99 7.60 9.98 -2.87
CA LEU A 99 7.06 8.61 -2.91
C LEU A 99 5.57 8.52 -3.33
N TYR A 100 4.88 9.66 -3.52
CA TYR A 100 3.46 9.65 -3.83
C TYR A 100 3.10 8.84 -5.10
N PRO A 101 3.84 8.93 -6.23
CA PRO A 101 3.52 8.14 -7.41
C PRO A 101 3.54 6.62 -7.15
N GLN A 102 4.52 6.16 -6.36
CA GLN A 102 4.66 4.73 -6.02
C GLN A 102 3.53 4.26 -5.10
N VAL A 103 3.18 5.07 -4.10
CA VAL A 103 2.07 4.77 -3.18
C VAL A 103 0.73 4.80 -3.90
N LYS A 104 0.54 5.72 -4.86
CA LYS A 104 -0.65 5.77 -5.72
C LYS A 104 -0.79 4.50 -6.55
N ALA A 105 0.28 4.01 -7.16
CA ALA A 105 0.23 2.75 -7.91
C ALA A 105 -0.13 1.55 -7.02
N ALA A 106 0.41 1.49 -5.80
CA ALA A 106 0.06 0.45 -4.83
C ALA A 106 -1.43 0.53 -4.41
N TYR A 107 -1.94 1.74 -4.16
CA TYR A 107 -3.35 1.98 -3.88
C TYR A 107 -4.26 1.56 -5.04
N GLU A 108 -3.96 1.97 -6.28
CA GLU A 108 -4.75 1.61 -7.46
C GLU A 108 -4.77 0.10 -7.70
N THR A 109 -3.64 -0.57 -7.44
CA THR A 109 -3.56 -2.04 -7.49
C THR A 109 -4.40 -2.70 -6.39
N GLN A 110 -4.40 -2.13 -5.18
CA GLN A 110 -5.24 -2.61 -4.08
C GLN A 110 -6.73 -2.45 -4.40
N GLU A 111 -7.14 -1.33 -5.01
CA GLU A 111 -8.52 -1.12 -5.45
C GLU A 111 -8.93 -2.12 -6.53
N ALA A 112 -8.09 -2.31 -7.55
CA ALA A 112 -8.35 -3.29 -8.60
C ALA A 112 -8.51 -4.72 -8.03
N TYR A 113 -7.64 -5.12 -7.11
CA TYR A 113 -7.74 -6.40 -6.42
C TYR A 113 -9.04 -6.53 -5.59
N SER A 114 -9.41 -5.47 -4.88
CA SER A 114 -10.64 -5.46 -4.07
C SER A 114 -11.89 -5.56 -4.94
N ASN A 115 -11.92 -4.86 -6.08
CA ASN A 115 -13.03 -4.92 -7.03
C ASN A 115 -13.15 -6.31 -7.66
N SER A 116 -12.02 -6.94 -8.02
CA SER A 116 -12.01 -8.32 -8.54
C SER A 116 -12.59 -9.32 -7.54
N ILE A 117 -12.29 -9.20 -6.25
CA ILE A 117 -12.91 -10.07 -5.22
C ILE A 117 -14.43 -9.88 -5.16
N VAL A 118 -14.91 -8.64 -5.31
CA VAL A 118 -16.35 -8.35 -5.29
C VAL A 118 -17.03 -8.93 -6.52
N GLU A 119 -16.44 -8.78 -7.71
CA GLU A 119 -16.92 -9.35 -8.96
C GLU A 119 -17.00 -10.88 -8.88
N ASP A 120 -15.93 -11.54 -8.43
CA ASP A 120 -15.90 -13.00 -8.24
C ASP A 120 -16.98 -13.46 -7.25
N ALA A 121 -17.22 -12.70 -6.19
CA ALA A 121 -18.25 -13.01 -5.18
C ALA A 121 -19.67 -12.79 -5.71
N GLU A 122 -19.88 -11.85 -6.63
CA GLU A 122 -21.17 -11.66 -7.32
C GLU A 122 -21.42 -12.77 -8.35
N GLU A 123 -20.42 -13.15 -9.13
CA GLU A 123 -20.50 -14.26 -10.08
C GLU A 123 -20.83 -15.58 -9.37
N TRP A 124 -20.13 -15.89 -8.27
CA TRP A 124 -20.42 -17.08 -7.45
C TRP A 124 -21.87 -17.13 -6.95
N LYS A 125 -22.43 -15.98 -6.52
CA LYS A 125 -23.82 -15.90 -6.08
C LYS A 125 -24.81 -16.12 -7.22
N HIS A 126 -24.49 -15.65 -8.43
CA HIS A 126 -25.33 -15.84 -9.61
C HIS A 126 -25.36 -17.31 -10.07
N ASP A 127 -24.23 -18.01 -10.01
CA ASP A 127 -24.16 -19.44 -10.39
C ASP A 127 -24.85 -20.33 -9.36
N THR A 128 -24.63 -20.09 -8.07
CA THR A 128 -25.29 -20.85 -7.00
C THR A 128 -26.82 -20.63 -7.02
N GLY A 129 -27.29 -19.46 -7.47
CA GLY A 129 -28.72 -19.16 -7.61
C GLY A 129 -29.41 -19.90 -8.77
N LYS A 130 -28.66 -20.35 -9.79
CA LYS A 130 -29.22 -21.14 -10.91
C LYS A 130 -29.28 -22.63 -10.61
N GLU A 131 -28.41 -23.15 -9.74
CA GLU A 131 -28.34 -24.58 -9.42
C GLU A 131 -29.45 -25.04 -8.44
N VAL A 132 -30.05 -24.13 -7.66
CA VAL A 132 -31.11 -24.46 -6.67
C VAL A 132 -32.53 -24.44 -7.29
N ALA A 133 -32.66 -24.13 -8.58
CA ALA A 133 -33.96 -23.99 -9.27
C ALA A 133 -34.33 -25.17 -10.21
N ALA A 134 -33.64 -26.30 -10.13
CA ALA A 134 -33.90 -27.49 -10.96
C ALA A 134 -34.46 -28.67 -10.16
#